data_AF-A0A950NKR1-F1
#
_entry.id   AF-A0A950NKR1-F1
#
_cell.length_a   1.000
_cell.length_b   1.000
_cell.length_c   1.000
_cell.angle_alpha   90.00
_cell.angle_beta   90.00
_cell.angle_gamma   90.00
#
_symmetry.space_group_name_H-M   'P 1'
#
loop_
_entity.id
_entity.type
_entity.pdbx_description
1 polymer ?
#
loop_
_entity_poly.entity_id
_entity_poly.type
_entity_poly.pdbx_seq_one_letter_code
_entity_poly.pdbx_strand_id
1 'polypeptide(L)'
;GAPPAQLLNIKHRPAIPRDNADTTDPNRIQVIANTAAFHFAFIEQGGSSLYTTLLQQVSNVEVLRIVASIGGTEIDHFSLWHDKVSNALAPPVAPVTDPETHLTFPNLSNNHEELKQTNLILPEPTRFISDSLPLVSIIRPSSTKNSGAVATIKAFTADNLFKGQSDAFFDAAMELAVKADAAERQC
;
A
#
# COMPACT_ATOMS: atom_id res chain seq x y z
N GLY A 1 -3.64 7.25 -16.91
CA GLY A 1 -2.27 7.81 -16.97
C GLY A 1 -1.27 6.67 -17.00
N ALA A 2 -0.02 6.95 -17.37
CA ALA A 2 1.08 5.99 -17.18
C ALA A 2 1.15 5.57 -15.70
N PRO A 3 1.55 4.32 -15.39
CA PRO A 3 1.74 3.92 -14.01
C PRO A 3 2.74 4.87 -13.33
N PRO A 4 2.53 5.21 -12.05
CA PRO A 4 3.48 6.05 -11.32
C PRO A 4 4.88 5.42 -11.37
N ALA A 5 5.92 6.26 -11.34
CA ALA A 5 7.29 5.79 -11.33
C ALA A 5 7.51 4.84 -10.16
N GLN A 6 7.89 3.59 -10.45
CA GLN A 6 8.11 2.59 -9.42
C GLN A 6 9.53 2.70 -8.88
N LEU A 7 9.66 2.96 -7.58
CA LEU A 7 10.95 3.15 -6.90
C LEU A 7 11.76 1.85 -6.84
N LEU A 8 11.10 0.74 -6.52
CA LEU A 8 11.70 -0.60 -6.40
C LEU A 8 10.76 -1.68 -6.93
N ASN A 9 11.35 -2.68 -7.60
CA ASN A 9 10.66 -3.87 -8.06
C ASN A 9 10.90 -5.02 -7.07
N ILE A 10 10.04 -5.13 -6.06
CA ILE A 10 10.04 -6.25 -5.12
C ILE A 10 9.06 -7.30 -5.65
N LYS A 11 9.56 -8.50 -6.01
CA LYS A 11 8.74 -9.56 -6.60
C LYS A 11 9.06 -10.90 -5.97
N HIS A 12 8.03 -11.58 -5.46
CA HIS A 12 8.14 -12.91 -4.84
C HIS A 12 9.24 -12.97 -3.75
N ARG A 13 9.31 -11.94 -2.90
CA ARG A 13 10.28 -11.87 -1.80
C ARG A 13 9.55 -11.98 -0.46
N PRO A 14 10.17 -12.63 0.54
CA PRO A 14 9.58 -12.71 1.87
C PRO A 14 9.55 -11.33 2.56
N ALA A 15 8.40 -10.98 3.13
CA ALA A 15 8.23 -9.88 4.08
C ALA A 15 8.32 -10.35 5.55
N ILE A 16 8.44 -11.66 5.77
CA ILE A 16 8.68 -12.29 7.08
C ILE A 16 9.69 -13.43 6.90
N PRO A 17 10.53 -13.73 7.90
CA PRO A 17 11.38 -14.92 7.87
C PRO A 17 10.52 -16.18 7.71
N ARG A 18 10.90 -17.05 6.78
CA ARG A 18 10.17 -18.30 6.49
C ARG A 18 10.60 -19.43 7.41
N ASP A 19 11.87 -19.40 7.82
CA ASP A 19 12.50 -20.32 8.75
C ASP A 19 13.72 -19.65 9.41
N ASN A 20 14.45 -20.41 10.24
CA ASN A 20 15.63 -19.88 10.94
C ASN A 20 16.81 -19.58 10.02
N ALA A 21 16.89 -20.14 8.81
CA ALA A 21 17.99 -19.83 7.89
C ALA A 21 17.92 -18.36 7.44
N ASP A 22 16.70 -17.83 7.27
CA ASP A 22 16.46 -16.43 6.90
C ASP A 22 16.98 -15.41 7.93
N THR A 23 17.34 -15.84 9.16
CA THR A 23 17.84 -14.95 10.22
C THR A 23 19.35 -15.07 10.46
N THR A 24 20.04 -15.98 9.75
CA THR A 24 21.48 -16.24 9.97
C THR A 24 22.40 -15.21 9.32
N ASP A 25 22.01 -14.67 8.17
CA ASP A 25 22.75 -13.63 7.47
C ASP A 25 22.14 -12.25 7.76
N PRO A 26 22.93 -11.27 8.26
CA PRO A 26 22.41 -9.95 8.63
C PRO A 26 21.84 -9.17 7.43
N ASN A 27 22.40 -9.34 6.23
CA ASN A 27 21.88 -8.67 5.03
C ASN A 27 20.57 -9.30 4.59
N ARG A 28 20.43 -10.62 4.72
CA ARG A 28 19.18 -11.33 4.40
C ARG A 28 18.03 -10.87 5.29
N ILE A 29 18.20 -10.91 6.61
CA ILE A 29 17.15 -10.48 7.53
C ILE A 29 16.82 -8.99 7.35
N GLN A 30 17.82 -8.15 7.04
CA GLN A 30 17.60 -6.74 6.76
C GLN A 30 16.79 -6.53 5.47
N VAL A 31 17.06 -7.28 4.40
CA VAL A 31 16.27 -7.19 3.15
C VAL A 31 14.84 -7.69 3.34
N ILE A 32 14.63 -8.70 4.19
CA ILE A 32 13.27 -9.15 4.57
C ILE A 32 12.54 -8.03 5.34
N ALA A 33 13.21 -7.41 6.31
CA ALA A 33 12.64 -6.29 7.07
C ALA A 33 12.33 -5.08 6.17
N ASN A 34 13.22 -4.74 5.24
CA ASN A 34 13.01 -3.66 4.27
C ASN A 34 11.84 -4.01 3.32
N THR A 35 11.72 -5.27 2.90
CA THR A 35 10.58 -5.76 2.11
C THR A 35 9.28 -5.61 2.90
N ALA A 36 9.27 -5.94 4.19
CA ALA A 36 8.13 -5.75 5.06
C ALA A 36 7.71 -4.27 5.13
N ALA A 37 8.66 -3.34 5.30
CA ALA A 37 8.36 -1.92 5.35
C ALA A 37 7.65 -1.40 4.07
N PHE A 38 8.06 -1.89 2.90
CA PHE A 38 7.38 -1.58 1.63
C PHE A 38 6.01 -2.23 1.52
N HIS A 39 5.87 -3.47 1.97
CA HIS A 39 4.59 -4.17 1.98
C HIS A 39 3.57 -3.46 2.88
N PHE A 40 3.94 -3.04 4.09
CA PHE A 40 3.07 -2.24 4.96
C PHE A 40 2.67 -0.92 4.28
N ALA A 41 3.60 -0.15 3.74
CA ALA A 41 3.27 1.09 3.03
C ALA A 41 2.29 0.87 1.86
N PHE A 42 2.42 -0.25 1.14
CA PHE A 42 1.46 -0.66 0.09
C PHE A 42 0.06 -0.95 0.67
N ILE A 43 -0.03 -1.70 1.77
CA ILE A 43 -1.30 -2.01 2.43
C ILE A 43 -2.00 -0.74 2.89
N GLU A 44 -1.31 0.17 3.58
CA GLU A 44 -1.92 1.38 4.15
C GLU A 44 -2.32 2.40 3.06
N GLN A 45 -1.56 2.47 1.96
CA GLN A 45 -1.98 3.24 0.79
C GLN A 45 -3.28 2.67 0.21
N GLY A 46 -3.34 1.34 0.09
CA GLY A 46 -4.55 0.63 -0.36
C GLY A 46 -5.73 0.84 0.57
N GLY A 47 -5.51 0.77 1.90
CA GLY A 47 -6.52 1.00 2.94
C GLY A 47 -7.09 2.41 2.87
N SER A 48 -6.23 3.42 2.89
CA SER A 48 -6.62 4.83 2.71
C SER A 48 -7.52 5.04 1.50
N SER A 49 -7.14 4.44 0.36
CA SER A 49 -7.90 4.47 -0.88
C SER A 49 -9.24 3.71 -0.80
N LEU A 50 -9.25 2.52 -0.21
CA LEU A 50 -10.44 1.69 -0.04
C LEU A 50 -11.50 2.41 0.77
N TYR A 51 -11.15 2.90 1.96
CA TYR A 51 -12.11 3.58 2.82
C TYR A 51 -12.60 4.89 2.18
N THR A 52 -11.73 5.63 1.47
CA THR A 52 -12.13 6.82 0.70
C THR A 52 -13.16 6.49 -0.39
N THR A 53 -13.05 5.33 -1.03
CA THR A 53 -14.03 4.85 -2.02
C THR A 53 -15.33 4.38 -1.36
N LEU A 54 -15.25 3.55 -0.32
CA LEU A 54 -16.43 3.05 0.40
C LEU A 54 -17.27 4.19 1.00
N LEU A 55 -16.64 5.28 1.45
CA LEU A 55 -17.34 6.49 1.93
C LEU A 55 -18.34 7.07 0.92
N GLN A 56 -18.13 6.83 -0.37
CA GLN A 56 -19.02 7.32 -1.43
C GLN A 56 -20.23 6.39 -1.65
N GLN A 57 -20.20 5.17 -1.11
CA GLN A 57 -21.15 4.08 -1.39
C GLN A 57 -22.04 3.74 -0.19
N VAL A 58 -21.56 3.94 1.04
CA VAL A 58 -22.29 3.59 2.26
C VAL A 58 -23.60 4.38 2.41
N SER A 59 -24.69 3.67 2.69
CA SER A 59 -26.03 4.25 2.92
C SER A 59 -26.44 4.23 4.40
N ASN A 60 -26.05 3.19 5.16
CA ASN A 60 -26.37 3.09 6.58
C ASN A 60 -25.43 4.00 7.41
N VAL A 61 -26.02 4.82 8.29
CA VAL A 61 -25.27 5.81 9.10
C VAL A 61 -24.30 5.19 10.11
N GLU A 62 -24.59 3.99 10.62
CA GLU A 62 -23.70 3.26 11.51
C GLU A 62 -22.50 2.71 10.75
N VAL A 63 -22.74 2.15 9.55
CA VAL A 63 -21.67 1.71 8.65
C VAL A 63 -20.83 2.90 8.17
N LEU A 64 -21.45 4.05 7.87
CA LEU A 64 -20.73 5.28 7.53
C LEU A 64 -19.82 5.72 8.68
N ARG A 65 -20.29 5.66 9.93
CA ARG A 65 -19.44 5.94 11.10
C ARG A 65 -18.25 5.00 11.16
N ILE A 66 -18.45 3.70 10.94
CA ILE A 66 -17.36 2.70 10.95
C ILE A 66 -16.35 3.01 9.84
N VAL A 67 -16.80 3.16 8.59
CA VAL A 67 -15.95 3.41 7.42
C VAL A 67 -15.21 4.73 7.56
N ALA A 68 -15.86 5.79 8.05
CA ALA A 68 -15.22 7.08 8.28
C ALA A 68 -14.16 7.02 9.40
N SER A 69 -14.45 6.33 10.50
CA SER A 69 -13.53 6.20 11.62
C SER A 69 -12.29 5.38 11.26
N ILE A 70 -12.47 4.24 10.59
CA ILE A 70 -11.33 3.42 10.14
C ILE A 70 -10.57 4.15 9.03
N GLY A 71 -11.28 4.75 8.07
CA GLY A 71 -10.64 5.50 6.99
C GLY A 71 -9.74 6.62 7.50
N GLY A 72 -10.16 7.33 8.56
CA GLY A 72 -9.31 8.34 9.21
C GLY A 72 -8.01 7.75 9.75
N THR A 73 -8.06 6.62 10.45
CA THR A 73 -6.86 5.98 11.01
C THR A 73 -5.94 5.41 9.94
N GLU A 74 -6.48 4.87 8.85
CA GLU A 74 -5.70 4.34 7.72
C GLU A 74 -4.93 5.44 6.98
N ILE A 75 -5.47 6.66 6.92
CA ILE A 75 -4.78 7.83 6.36
C ILE A 75 -3.58 8.24 7.23
N ASP A 76 -3.75 8.22 8.56
CA ASP A 76 -2.65 8.47 9.50
C ASP A 76 -1.58 7.37 9.38
N HIS A 77 -2.00 6.10 9.30
CA HIS A 77 -1.09 4.98 9.10
C HIS A 77 -0.33 5.09 7.78
N PHE A 78 -1.00 5.45 6.67
CA PHE A 78 -0.33 5.66 5.40
C PHE A 78 0.74 6.75 5.51
N SER A 79 0.43 7.88 6.14
CA SER A 79 1.38 8.97 6.33
C SER A 79 2.60 8.53 7.16
N LEU A 80 2.37 7.75 8.22
CA LEU A 80 3.43 7.17 9.05
C LEU A 80 4.29 6.17 8.27
N TRP A 81 3.67 5.24 7.55
CA TRP A 81 4.41 4.22 6.80
C TRP A 81 5.11 4.78 5.57
N HIS A 82 4.57 5.83 4.95
CA HIS A 82 5.24 6.57 3.89
C HIS A 82 6.52 7.26 4.39
N ASP A 83 6.52 7.79 5.62
CA ASP A 83 7.75 8.22 6.31
C ASP A 83 8.67 7.02 6.59
N LYS A 84 8.16 5.97 7.24
CA LYS A 84 8.98 4.84 7.71
C LYS A 84 9.60 4.01 6.59
N VAL A 85 8.91 3.82 5.48
CA VAL A 85 9.45 3.08 4.33
C VAL A 85 10.68 3.77 3.75
N SER A 86 10.78 5.09 3.87
CA SER A 86 11.95 5.84 3.43
C SER A 86 13.20 5.53 4.26
N ASN A 87 13.05 5.14 5.53
CA ASN A 87 14.16 4.67 6.37
C ASN A 87 14.75 3.34 5.88
N ALA A 88 13.96 2.49 5.20
CA ALA A 88 14.45 1.25 4.58
C ALA A 88 15.40 1.52 3.38
N LEU A 89 15.53 2.78 2.97
CA LEU A 89 16.40 3.25 1.89
C LEU A 89 17.49 4.20 2.42
N ALA A 90 17.78 4.17 3.72
CA ALA A 90 18.74 5.04 4.37
C ALA A 90 19.80 4.26 5.16
N PRO A 91 20.99 4.82 5.40
CA PRO A 91 21.95 4.24 6.33
C PRO A 91 21.37 4.15 7.76
N PRO A 92 21.76 3.15 8.57
CA PRO A 92 22.73 2.09 8.25
C PRO A 92 22.11 0.86 7.54
N VAL A 93 20.81 0.86 7.27
CA VAL A 93 20.07 -0.32 6.76
C VAL A 93 20.03 -0.42 5.23
N ALA A 94 20.56 0.59 4.53
CA ALA A 94 20.79 0.61 3.09
C ALA A 94 22.11 1.36 2.74
N PRO A 95 22.81 1.01 1.65
CA PRO A 95 22.43 -0.01 0.68
C PRO A 95 22.67 -1.42 1.22
N VAL A 96 21.77 -2.35 0.89
CA VAL A 96 21.87 -3.75 1.30
C VAL A 96 21.41 -4.66 0.17
N THR A 97 22.10 -5.79 -0.01
CA THR A 97 21.74 -6.80 -1.01
C THR A 97 21.63 -8.15 -0.33
N ASP A 98 20.52 -8.84 -0.57
CA ASP A 98 20.31 -10.20 -0.05
C ASP A 98 21.20 -11.18 -0.80
N PRO A 99 22.07 -11.95 -0.11
CA PRO A 99 22.98 -12.88 -0.75
C PRO A 99 22.27 -14.04 -1.48
N GLU A 100 21.04 -14.40 -1.09
CA GLU A 100 20.30 -15.51 -1.69
C GLU A 100 19.33 -15.03 -2.78
N THR A 101 18.63 -13.91 -2.56
CA THR A 101 17.65 -13.43 -3.56
C THR A 101 18.20 -12.42 -4.55
N HIS A 102 19.34 -11.80 -4.23
CA HIS A 102 19.93 -10.68 -4.97
C HIS A 102 19.02 -9.45 -5.09
N LEU A 103 17.98 -9.34 -4.25
CA LEU A 103 17.23 -8.09 -4.11
C LEU A 103 18.12 -7.05 -3.43
N THR A 104 18.24 -5.88 -4.05
CA THR A 104 18.99 -4.74 -3.51
C THR A 104 18.04 -3.61 -3.12
N PHE A 105 18.19 -3.14 -1.88
CA PHE A 105 17.65 -1.85 -1.45
C PHE A 105 18.76 -0.79 -1.57
N PRO A 106 18.59 0.27 -2.39
CA PRO A 106 19.58 1.33 -2.55
C PRO A 106 19.53 2.32 -1.38
N ASN A 107 20.60 3.10 -1.24
CA ASN A 107 20.59 4.28 -0.38
C ASN A 107 20.12 5.50 -1.17
N LEU A 108 19.06 6.16 -0.69
CA LEU A 108 18.46 7.36 -1.28
C LEU A 108 18.58 8.60 -0.38
N SER A 109 19.26 8.56 0.76
CA SER A 109 19.30 9.66 1.74
C SER A 109 19.88 10.99 1.24
N ASN A 110 20.58 10.99 0.10
CA ASN A 110 21.14 12.20 -0.53
C ASN A 110 20.42 12.56 -1.85
N ASN A 111 19.22 12.02 -2.07
CA ASN A 111 18.43 12.35 -3.24
C ASN A 111 17.56 13.58 -2.97
N HIS A 112 17.75 14.63 -3.76
CA HIS A 112 17.01 15.89 -3.67
C HIS A 112 15.91 16.03 -4.73
N GLU A 113 15.68 15.00 -5.55
CA GLU A 113 14.49 14.92 -6.38
C GLU A 113 13.29 14.58 -5.47
N GLU A 114 12.24 15.40 -5.50
CA GLU A 114 11.06 15.27 -4.64
C GLU A 114 10.49 13.83 -4.63
N LEU A 115 10.37 13.22 -5.82
CA LEU A 115 9.92 11.82 -6.02
C LEU A 115 10.75 10.75 -5.30
N LYS A 116 11.98 11.09 -4.92
CA LYS A 116 12.95 10.19 -4.30
C LYS A 116 13.46 10.71 -2.96
N GLN A 117 12.90 11.83 -2.50
CA GLN A 117 13.24 12.43 -1.22
C GLN A 117 12.63 11.61 -0.08
N THR A 118 13.45 11.28 0.90
CA THR A 118 13.02 10.56 2.10
C THR A 118 12.27 11.47 3.06
N ASN A 119 11.38 10.91 3.89
CA ASN A 119 10.62 11.58 4.95
C ASN A 119 9.59 12.64 4.47
N LEU A 120 9.07 12.52 3.25
CA LEU A 120 7.85 13.22 2.85
C LEU A 120 6.64 12.45 3.39
N ILE A 121 5.59 13.14 3.86
CA ILE A 121 4.39 12.49 4.43
C ILE A 121 3.13 12.72 3.61
N LEU A 122 3.10 13.79 2.81
CA LEU A 122 1.96 14.11 1.95
C LEU A 122 2.17 13.53 0.55
N PRO A 123 1.11 13.02 -0.10
CA PRO A 123 1.15 12.70 -1.52
C PRO A 123 1.55 13.93 -2.34
N GLU A 124 2.32 13.72 -3.41
CA GLU A 124 2.61 14.80 -4.35
C GLU A 124 1.32 15.37 -4.96
N PRO A 125 1.23 16.71 -5.11
CA PRO A 125 0.10 17.35 -5.75
C PRO A 125 -0.15 16.80 -7.16
N THR A 126 -1.42 16.55 -7.49
CA THR A 126 -1.79 15.98 -8.79
C THR A 126 -3.10 16.55 -9.32
N ARG A 127 -3.41 16.21 -10.58
CA ARG A 127 -4.71 16.52 -11.19
C ARG A 127 -5.76 15.58 -10.61
N PHE A 128 -6.91 16.14 -10.25
CA PHE A 128 -8.00 15.39 -9.64
C PHE A 128 -9.28 15.41 -10.49
N ILE A 129 -10.25 16.27 -10.15
CA ILE A 129 -11.59 16.26 -10.77
C ILE A 129 -11.72 17.13 -12.01
N SER A 130 -10.81 18.08 -12.22
CA SER A 130 -10.81 18.96 -13.39
C SER A 130 -9.42 19.47 -13.70
N ASP A 131 -9.09 19.58 -14.98
CA ASP A 131 -7.85 20.16 -15.48
C ASP A 131 -7.78 21.69 -15.28
N SER A 132 -8.93 22.33 -15.01
CA SER A 132 -9.00 23.76 -14.72
C SER A 132 -8.73 24.13 -13.25
N LEU A 133 -8.66 23.13 -12.37
CA LEU A 133 -8.39 23.35 -10.95
C LEU A 133 -6.88 23.20 -10.66
N PRO A 134 -6.36 23.89 -9.61
CA PRO A 134 -4.98 23.69 -9.16
C PRO A 134 -4.67 22.25 -8.79
N LEU A 135 -3.39 21.88 -8.84
CA LEU A 135 -2.92 20.60 -8.33
C LEU A 135 -3.17 20.52 -6.82
N VAL A 136 -3.63 19.36 -6.36
CA VAL A 136 -3.94 19.11 -4.95
C VAL A 136 -3.33 17.80 -4.48
N SER A 137 -2.91 17.77 -3.21
CA SER A 137 -2.52 16.53 -2.53
C SER A 137 -3.78 15.82 -2.06
N ILE A 138 -3.98 14.58 -2.51
CA ILE A 138 -5.18 13.79 -2.26
C ILE A 138 -4.85 12.30 -2.09
N ILE A 139 -5.73 11.57 -1.40
CA ILE A 139 -5.70 10.11 -1.39
C ILE A 139 -6.11 9.60 -2.78
N ARG A 140 -5.30 8.69 -3.33
CA ARG A 140 -5.47 8.15 -4.68
C ARG A 140 -5.01 6.69 -4.76
N PRO A 141 -5.72 5.83 -5.53
CA PRO A 141 -6.96 6.12 -6.25
C PRO A 141 -8.17 6.31 -5.31
N SER A 142 -9.25 6.92 -5.81
CA SER A 142 -10.50 7.16 -5.06
C SER A 142 -11.75 6.72 -5.82
N SER A 143 -11.57 5.90 -6.85
CA SER A 143 -12.63 5.38 -7.73
C SER A 143 -12.85 3.89 -7.50
N THR A 144 -14.09 3.42 -7.45
CA THR A 144 -14.43 1.99 -7.25
C THR A 144 -13.65 1.03 -8.14
N LYS A 145 -13.42 1.38 -9.41
CA LYS A 145 -12.64 0.56 -10.34
C LYS A 145 -11.22 0.23 -9.86
N ASN A 146 -10.56 1.17 -9.19
CA ASN A 146 -9.13 1.08 -8.85
C ASN A 146 -8.87 0.96 -7.34
N SER A 147 -9.85 1.30 -6.50
CA SER A 147 -9.74 1.28 -5.03
C SER A 147 -10.99 0.72 -4.34
N GLY A 148 -11.95 0.16 -5.08
CA GLY A 148 -13.08 -0.56 -4.49
C GLY A 148 -12.63 -1.87 -3.85
N ALA A 149 -13.53 -2.51 -3.10
CA ALA A 149 -13.27 -3.75 -2.42
C ALA A 149 -12.81 -4.86 -3.37
N VAL A 150 -13.37 -4.94 -4.59
CA VAL A 150 -12.93 -5.92 -5.61
C VAL A 150 -11.49 -5.66 -6.04
N ALA A 151 -11.13 -4.39 -6.24
CA ALA A 151 -9.75 -4.02 -6.59
C ALA A 151 -8.79 -4.39 -5.45
N THR A 152 -9.18 -4.16 -4.20
CA THR A 152 -8.38 -4.52 -3.01
C THR A 152 -8.14 -6.04 -2.92
N ILE A 153 -9.18 -6.87 -3.03
CA ILE A 153 -9.00 -8.33 -2.96
C ILE A 153 -8.12 -8.84 -4.10
N LYS A 154 -8.27 -8.29 -5.31
CA LYS A 154 -7.37 -8.61 -6.44
C LYS A 154 -5.93 -8.21 -6.14
N ALA A 155 -5.71 -7.04 -5.57
CA ALA A 155 -4.39 -6.55 -5.21
C ALA A 155 -3.71 -7.43 -4.15
N PHE A 156 -4.42 -7.77 -3.06
CA PHE A 156 -3.89 -8.66 -2.00
C PHE A 156 -3.62 -10.07 -2.52
N THR A 157 -4.45 -10.58 -3.43
CA THR A 157 -4.23 -11.87 -4.08
C THR A 157 -2.97 -11.84 -4.95
N ALA A 158 -2.80 -10.80 -5.77
CA ALA A 158 -1.62 -10.62 -6.61
C ALA A 158 -0.34 -10.42 -5.80
N ASP A 159 -0.44 -9.81 -4.62
CA ASP A 159 0.66 -9.62 -3.68
C ASP A 159 1.04 -10.89 -2.91
N ASN A 160 0.26 -11.97 -3.03
CA ASN A 160 0.43 -13.22 -2.28
C ASN A 160 0.17 -13.11 -0.77
N LEU A 161 -0.55 -12.07 -0.31
CA LEU A 161 -0.85 -11.87 1.12
C LEU A 161 -1.55 -13.09 1.74
N PHE A 162 -2.48 -13.69 0.98
CA PHE A 162 -3.25 -14.86 1.41
C PHE A 162 -2.75 -16.17 0.79
N LYS A 163 -1.48 -16.24 0.40
CA LYS A 163 -0.92 -17.45 -0.20
C LYS A 163 -1.07 -18.65 0.74
N GLY A 164 -1.62 -19.74 0.20
CA GLY A 164 -1.89 -20.97 0.95
C GLY A 164 -3.31 -21.08 1.51
N GLN A 165 -4.15 -20.05 1.39
CA GLN A 165 -5.58 -20.15 1.66
C GLN A 165 -6.31 -20.94 0.55
N SER A 166 -7.50 -21.46 0.89
CA SER A 166 -8.31 -22.27 -0.03
C SER A 166 -9.08 -21.43 -1.05
N ASP A 167 -9.52 -22.05 -2.13
CA ASP A 167 -10.38 -21.39 -3.13
C ASP A 167 -11.66 -20.83 -2.48
N ALA A 168 -12.26 -21.57 -1.54
CA ALA A 168 -13.44 -21.14 -0.80
C ALA A 168 -13.22 -19.84 0.01
N PHE A 169 -12.00 -19.59 0.51
CA PHE A 169 -11.66 -18.33 1.15
C PHE A 169 -11.69 -17.16 0.15
N PHE A 170 -11.08 -17.35 -1.02
CA PHE A 170 -11.05 -16.32 -2.07
C PHE A 170 -12.44 -16.07 -2.66
N ASP A 171 -13.24 -17.11 -2.84
CA ASP A 171 -14.64 -17.00 -3.29
C ASP A 171 -15.46 -16.17 -2.30
N ALA A 172 -15.37 -16.48 -1.01
CA ALA A 172 -16.08 -15.73 0.03
C ALA A 172 -15.63 -14.27 0.12
N ALA A 173 -14.31 -14.01 0.07
CA ALA A 173 -13.77 -12.65 0.09
C ALA A 173 -14.21 -11.85 -1.14
N MET A 174 -14.19 -12.46 -2.33
CA MET A 174 -14.62 -11.80 -3.57
C MET A 174 -16.13 -11.55 -3.58
N GLU A 175 -16.95 -12.47 -3.06
CA GLU A 175 -18.40 -12.28 -2.95
C GLU A 175 -18.73 -11.07 -2.07
N LEU A 176 -18.08 -10.94 -0.91
CA LEU A 176 -18.21 -9.79 -0.03
C LEU A 176 -17.77 -8.49 -0.73
N ALA A 177 -16.63 -8.54 -1.43
CA ALA A 177 -16.10 -7.40 -2.15
C ALA A 177 -17.05 -6.91 -3.26
N VAL A 178 -17.64 -7.82 -4.03
CA VAL A 178 -18.63 -7.48 -5.07
C VAL A 178 -19.86 -6.81 -4.46
N LYS A 179 -20.36 -7.32 -3.32
CA LYS A 179 -21.50 -6.72 -2.62
C LYS A 179 -21.17 -5.33 -2.07
N ALA A 180 -19.96 -5.14 -1.55
CA ALA A 180 -19.50 -3.84 -1.05
C ALA A 180 -19.40 -2.81 -2.19
N ASP A 181 -18.82 -3.18 -3.33
CA ASP A 181 -18.69 -2.28 -4.49
C ASP A 181 -20.03 -1.96 -5.16
N ALA A 182 -21.01 -2.86 -5.05
CA ALA A 182 -22.37 -2.66 -5.54
C ALA A 182 -23.26 -1.84 -4.58
N ALA A 183 -22.77 -1.48 -3.38
CA ALA A 183 -23.52 -0.64 -2.48
C ALA A 183 -23.66 0.77 -3.06
N GLU A 184 -24.88 1.30 -2.99
CA GLU A 184 -25.20 2.65 -3.46
C GLU A 184 -25.71 3.50 -2.30
N ARG A 185 -25.28 4.76 -2.28
CA ARG A 185 -25.75 5.73 -1.30
C ARG A 185 -27.22 6.01 -1.57
N GLN A 186 -28.05 5.79 -0.57
CA GLN A 186 -29.47 6.16 -0.63
C GLN A 186 -29.58 7.67 -0.40
N CYS A 187 -30.19 8.38 -1.35
CA CYS A 187 -30.49 9.81 -1.26
C CYS A 187 -31.70 10.07 -0.36
#